data_AF-A0A3C1IEB6-F1
#
_entry.id   AF-A0A3C1IEB6-F1
#
_cell.length_a   1.000
_cell.length_b   1.000
_cell.length_c   1.000
_cell.angle_alpha   90.00
_cell.angle_beta   90.00
_cell.angle_gamma   90.00
#
_symmetry.space_group_name_H-M   'P 1'
#
loop_
_entity.id
_entity.type
_entity.pdbx_description
1 polymer ?
#
loop_
_entity_poly.entity_id
_entity_poly.type
_entity_poly.pdbx_seq_one_letter_code
_entity_poly.pdbx_strand_id
1 'polypeptide(L)'
;YRRRHDNLVRVQSETQVVSEFGGDWLMRVYVDETHGDEHIVLSKGDLSAPGPVLVRMHALDTMLDLIGIGAVGRAGEFADAMRAVAKEGRGVVVLLRDTGQKMADTAAGSPSKLRQYCLGAQILSSLGLSQLELLSNSPIPKVVGLEAYGLEIVATRKIAEVS
;
A
#
# COMPACT_ATOMS: atom_id res chain seq x y z
N TYR A 1 25.96 8.14 7.99
CA TYR A 1 25.82 6.71 7.62
C TYR A 1 25.28 5.95 8.85
N ARG A 2 23.95 5.96 9.06
CA ARG A 2 23.29 5.37 10.26
C ARG A 2 21.77 5.07 10.08
N ARG A 3 21.25 4.97 8.84
CA ARG A 3 19.79 4.87 8.56
C ARG A 3 19.35 3.57 7.88
N ARG A 4 20.19 2.53 7.85
CA ARG A 4 19.92 1.29 7.09
C ARG A 4 19.33 0.13 7.92
N HIS A 5 19.15 0.28 9.22
CA HIS A 5 18.73 -0.84 10.09
C HIS A 5 17.66 -0.51 11.14
N ASP A 6 17.15 0.72 11.20
CA ASP A 6 15.97 0.97 12.04
C ASP A 6 14.74 0.65 11.21
N ASN A 7 14.10 -0.49 11.50
CA ASN A 7 12.74 -0.75 11.04
C ASN A 7 11.83 0.25 11.75
N LEU A 8 11.42 1.31 11.06
CA LEU A 8 10.61 2.38 11.63
C LEU A 8 9.11 2.04 11.64
N VAL A 9 8.76 0.79 11.33
CA VAL A 9 7.40 0.30 11.29
C VAL A 9 7.25 -0.96 12.14
N ARG A 10 6.16 -1.00 12.90
CA ARG A 10 5.83 -2.13 13.77
C ARG A 10 4.38 -2.54 13.60
N VAL A 11 4.11 -3.85 13.59
CA VAL A 11 2.73 -4.36 13.70
C VAL A 11 2.21 -4.07 15.11
N GLN A 12 1.17 -3.25 15.20
CA GLN A 12 0.49 -2.90 16.45
C GLN A 12 -0.63 -3.90 16.76
N SER A 13 -1.38 -4.33 15.73
CA SER A 13 -2.45 -5.31 15.87
C SER A 13 -2.62 -6.14 14.60
N GLU A 14 -3.20 -7.32 14.76
CA GLU A 14 -3.55 -8.25 13.68
C GLU A 14 -4.93 -8.83 13.95
N THR A 15 -5.81 -8.86 12.93
CA THR A 15 -7.20 -9.31 13.08
C THR A 15 -7.75 -9.86 11.76
N GLN A 16 -8.55 -10.91 11.82
CA GLN A 16 -9.31 -11.41 10.68
C GLN A 16 -10.58 -10.56 10.50
N VAL A 17 -10.82 -10.05 9.28
CA VAL A 17 -11.97 -9.19 8.96
C VAL A 17 -12.69 -9.69 7.72
N VAL A 18 -13.99 -9.49 7.66
CA VAL A 18 -14.80 -9.74 6.45
C VAL A 18 -15.10 -8.39 5.79
N SER A 19 -14.66 -8.22 4.56
CA SER A 19 -14.92 -7.04 3.74
C SER A 19 -15.93 -7.35 2.64
N GLU A 20 -16.83 -6.40 2.36
CA GLU A 20 -17.64 -6.43 1.13
C GLU A 20 -16.78 -6.44 -0.15
N PHE A 21 -15.52 -6.00 -0.06
CA PHE A 21 -14.56 -6.01 -1.14
C PHE A 21 -13.61 -7.19 -0.97
N GLY A 22 -14.08 -8.38 -1.34
CA GLY A 22 -13.21 -9.57 -1.44
C GLY A 22 -13.26 -10.56 -0.28
N GLY A 23 -14.23 -10.46 0.63
CA GLY A 23 -14.47 -11.47 1.67
C GLY A 23 -13.45 -11.39 2.80
N ASP A 24 -12.89 -12.54 3.21
CA ASP A 24 -11.99 -12.63 4.37
C ASP A 24 -10.61 -12.01 4.10
N TRP A 25 -10.10 -11.22 5.04
CA TRP A 25 -8.77 -10.63 4.99
C TRP A 25 -8.08 -10.75 6.33
N LEU A 26 -6.76 -10.96 6.28
CA LEU A 26 -5.91 -10.72 7.44
C LEU A 26 -5.50 -9.24 7.43
N MET A 27 -6.08 -8.47 8.34
CA MET A 27 -5.78 -7.06 8.54
C MET A 27 -4.70 -6.89 9.59
N ARG A 28 -3.69 -6.08 9.28
CA ARG A 28 -2.68 -5.60 10.22
C ARG A 28 -2.70 -4.09 10.30
N VAL A 29 -2.57 -3.56 11.50
CA VAL A 29 -2.28 -2.14 11.72
C VAL A 29 -0.79 -1.99 11.97
N TYR A 30 -0.13 -1.22 11.10
CA TYR A 30 1.26 -0.83 11.26
C TYR A 30 1.34 0.57 11.84
N VAL A 31 2.25 0.80 12.79
CA VAL A 31 2.55 2.14 13.30
C VAL A 31 3.91 2.59 12.78
N ASP A 32 3.99 3.81 12.23
CA ASP A 32 5.26 4.52 11.99
C ASP A 32 5.78 5.06 13.31
N GLU A 33 6.88 4.52 13.82
CA GLU A 33 7.48 4.92 15.10
C GLU A 33 8.02 6.36 15.08
N THR A 34 8.22 6.94 13.89
CA THR A 34 8.74 8.30 13.72
C THR A 34 7.67 9.36 13.96
N HIS A 35 6.42 9.09 13.55
CA HIS A 35 5.33 10.08 13.54
C HIS A 35 4.09 9.62 14.32
N GLY A 36 4.00 8.34 14.67
CA GLY A 36 2.85 7.74 15.33
C GLY A 36 1.67 7.47 14.40
N ASP A 37 1.81 7.70 13.08
CA ASP A 37 0.77 7.41 12.10
C ASP A 37 0.51 5.90 12.00
N GLU A 38 -0.77 5.54 11.90
CA GLU A 38 -1.20 4.15 11.73
C GLU A 38 -1.61 3.89 10.28
N HIS A 39 -1.16 2.76 9.74
CA HIS A 39 -1.42 2.31 8.37
C HIS A 39 -2.11 0.96 8.38
N ILE A 40 -2.98 0.73 7.39
CA ILE A 40 -3.73 -0.52 7.29
C ILE A 40 -3.11 -1.37 6.19
N VAL A 41 -2.86 -2.63 6.51
CA VAL A 41 -2.39 -3.63 5.57
C VAL A 41 -3.40 -4.77 5.54
N LEU A 42 -3.95 -5.04 4.37
CA LEU A 42 -4.85 -6.17 4.12
C LEU A 42 -4.10 -7.19 3.30
N SER A 43 -3.99 -8.41 3.82
CA SER A 43 -3.30 -9.51 3.16
C SER A 43 -4.24 -10.69 2.93
N LYS A 44 -4.03 -11.38 1.81
CA LYS A 44 -4.80 -12.55 1.41
C LYS A 44 -3.87 -13.60 0.79
N GLY A 45 -4.20 -14.87 1.04
CA GLY A 45 -3.42 -16.01 0.59
C GLY A 45 -2.11 -16.20 1.35
N ASP A 46 -1.33 -17.19 0.92
CA ASP A 46 -0.01 -17.47 1.47
C ASP A 46 1.05 -16.59 0.79
N LEU A 47 1.54 -15.58 1.51
CA LEU A 47 2.59 -14.69 1.01
C LEU A 47 3.97 -15.35 0.96
N SER A 48 4.19 -16.46 1.67
CA SER A 48 5.47 -17.16 1.73
C SER A 48 5.73 -18.09 0.54
N ALA A 49 4.68 -18.43 -0.22
CA ALA A 49 4.81 -19.22 -1.43
C ALA A 49 5.76 -18.54 -2.46
N PRO A 50 6.46 -19.31 -3.31
CA PRO A 50 7.33 -18.73 -4.34
C PRO A 50 6.58 -17.86 -5.36
N GLY A 51 7.29 -16.88 -5.95
CA GLY A 51 6.80 -16.05 -7.04
C GLY A 51 6.22 -14.69 -6.61
N PRO A 52 5.98 -13.79 -7.58
CA PRO A 52 5.60 -12.41 -7.30
C PRO A 52 4.26 -12.30 -6.59
N VAL A 53 4.13 -11.30 -5.72
CA VAL A 53 2.90 -10.98 -4.99
C VAL A 53 2.24 -9.77 -5.61
N LEU A 54 0.93 -9.85 -5.88
CA LEU A 54 0.15 -8.70 -6.34
C LEU A 54 -0.01 -7.69 -5.20
N VAL A 55 0.46 -6.45 -5.42
CA VAL A 55 0.50 -5.41 -4.40
C VAL A 55 -0.17 -4.14 -4.87
N ARG A 56 -1.09 -3.61 -4.06
CA ARG A 56 -1.57 -2.22 -4.18
C ARG A 56 -1.00 -1.38 -3.04
N MET A 57 -0.27 -0.33 -3.39
CA MET A 57 0.04 0.77 -2.49
C MET A 57 -0.94 1.91 -2.73
N HIS A 58 -1.70 2.31 -1.71
CA HIS A 58 -2.68 3.38 -1.81
C HIS A 58 -2.40 4.44 -0.73
N ALA A 59 -2.05 5.66 -1.15
CA ALA A 59 -1.99 6.79 -0.23
C ALA A 59 -3.39 7.38 -0.09
N LEU A 60 -3.93 7.41 1.12
CA LEU A 60 -5.25 7.97 1.41
C LEU A 60 -5.24 9.47 1.13
N ASP A 61 -6.15 9.91 0.28
CA ASP A 61 -6.49 11.30 0.07
C ASP A 61 -7.97 11.50 0.39
N THR A 62 -8.26 12.11 1.53
CA THR A 62 -9.65 12.30 2.00
C THR A 62 -10.54 13.00 0.95
N MET A 63 -9.99 13.96 0.22
CA MET A 63 -10.76 14.73 -0.76
C MET A 63 -11.10 13.86 -1.98
N LEU A 64 -10.17 13.02 -2.43
CA LEU A 64 -10.37 12.17 -3.60
C LEU A 64 -11.09 10.87 -3.29
N ASP A 65 -10.79 10.25 -2.14
CA ASP A 65 -11.25 8.90 -1.77
C ASP A 65 -12.57 8.92 -1.01
N LEU A 66 -12.81 9.94 -0.16
CA LEU A 66 -14.03 10.04 0.65
C LEU A 66 -15.01 11.09 0.14
N ILE A 67 -14.53 12.30 -0.19
CA ILE A 67 -15.42 13.37 -0.69
C ILE A 67 -15.74 13.18 -2.18
N GLY A 68 -14.82 12.59 -2.95
CA GLY A 68 -15.03 12.29 -4.36
C GLY A 68 -14.88 13.51 -5.28
N ILE A 69 -14.07 14.51 -4.93
CA ILE A 69 -13.82 15.69 -5.79
C ILE A 69 -12.81 15.42 -6.93
N GLY A 70 -12.47 14.15 -7.15
CA GLY A 70 -11.55 13.69 -8.20
C GLY A 70 -12.23 13.29 -9.51
N ALA A 71 -11.45 12.69 -10.40
CA ALA A 71 -12.00 12.07 -11.61
C ALA A 71 -12.98 10.93 -11.26
N VAL A 72 -13.97 10.71 -12.13
CA VAL A 72 -14.95 9.64 -11.98
C VAL A 72 -14.23 8.29 -11.81
N GLY A 73 -14.63 7.53 -10.78
CA GLY A 73 -14.01 6.25 -10.41
C GLY A 73 -12.85 6.36 -9.41
N ARG A 74 -12.26 7.54 -9.19
CA ARG A 74 -11.14 7.71 -8.23
C ARG A 74 -11.50 7.26 -6.81
N ALA A 75 -12.70 7.60 -6.35
CA ALA A 75 -13.19 7.21 -5.02
C ALA A 75 -13.38 5.69 -4.86
N GLY A 76 -13.63 4.97 -5.95
CA GLY A 76 -13.77 3.51 -5.96
C GLY A 76 -12.45 2.76 -6.07
N GLU A 77 -11.35 3.44 -6.39
CA GLU A 77 -10.09 2.81 -6.80
C GLU A 77 -9.49 1.88 -5.72
N PHE A 78 -9.64 2.24 -4.44
CA PHE A 78 -9.19 1.37 -3.35
C PHE A 78 -10.01 0.07 -3.26
N ALA A 79 -11.34 0.18 -3.35
CA ALA A 79 -12.23 -0.98 -3.33
C ALA A 79 -12.00 -1.89 -4.54
N ASP A 80 -11.78 -1.31 -5.73
CA ASP A 80 -11.50 -2.07 -6.94
C ASP A 80 -10.16 -2.81 -6.85
N ALA A 81 -9.14 -2.19 -6.25
CA ALA A 81 -7.87 -2.87 -5.96
C ALA A 81 -8.03 -4.02 -4.95
N MET A 82 -8.86 -3.85 -3.92
CA MET A 82 -9.19 -4.95 -3.00
C MET A 82 -9.86 -6.12 -3.71
N ARG A 83 -10.85 -5.85 -4.57
CA ARG A 83 -11.52 -6.91 -5.37
C ARG A 83 -10.56 -7.61 -6.31
N ALA A 84 -9.67 -6.86 -6.97
CA ALA A 84 -8.64 -7.38 -7.85
C ALA A 84 -7.68 -8.34 -7.11
N VAL A 85 -7.15 -7.92 -5.96
CA VAL A 85 -6.30 -8.78 -5.12
C VAL A 85 -7.07 -9.98 -4.56
N ALA A 86 -8.36 -9.81 -4.23
CA ALA A 86 -9.19 -10.92 -3.79
C ALA A 86 -9.41 -11.98 -4.87
N LYS A 87 -9.62 -11.55 -6.11
CA LYS A 87 -9.76 -12.43 -7.28
C LYS A 87 -8.45 -13.17 -7.59
N GLU A 88 -7.31 -12.51 -7.41
CA GLU A 88 -5.99 -13.15 -7.50
C GLU A 88 -5.78 -14.22 -6.41
N GLY A 89 -6.42 -14.05 -5.25
CA GLY A 89 -6.34 -14.98 -4.12
C GLY A 89 -5.04 -14.90 -3.32
N ARG A 90 -4.03 -14.20 -3.84
CA ARG A 90 -2.74 -13.96 -3.17
C ARG A 90 -2.28 -12.52 -3.42
N GLY A 91 -2.19 -11.73 -2.35
CA GLY A 91 -1.73 -10.35 -2.49
C GLY A 91 -1.90 -9.49 -1.24
N VAL A 92 -1.46 -8.24 -1.39
CA VAL A 92 -1.46 -7.24 -0.32
C VAL A 92 -2.02 -5.91 -0.83
N VAL A 93 -2.89 -5.31 -0.03
CA VAL A 93 -3.35 -3.93 -0.21
C VAL A 93 -2.93 -3.12 1.00
N VAL A 94 -2.13 -2.08 0.78
CA VAL A 94 -1.66 -1.17 1.83
C VAL A 94 -2.35 0.19 1.68
N LEU A 95 -3.04 0.62 2.73
CA LEU A 95 -3.56 1.97 2.87
C LEU A 95 -2.62 2.79 3.75
N LEU A 96 -1.78 3.60 3.11
CA LEU A 96 -0.92 4.57 3.76
C LEU A 96 -1.77 5.77 4.17
N ARG A 97 -1.65 6.14 5.44
CA ARG A 97 -2.35 7.29 6.03
C ARG A 97 -1.30 8.32 6.42
N ASP A 98 -1.64 9.59 6.29
CA ASP A 98 -0.83 10.71 6.77
C ASP A 98 -1.77 11.63 7.54
N THR A 99 -1.81 11.45 8.87
CA THR A 99 -2.73 12.24 9.72
C THR A 99 -2.23 13.66 9.97
N GLY A 100 -0.97 13.94 9.61
CA GLY A 100 -0.38 15.26 9.62
C GLY A 100 -0.67 16.08 8.36
N GLN A 101 -1.22 15.48 7.30
CA GLN A 101 -1.52 16.17 6.06
C GLN A 101 -2.63 17.20 6.25
N LYS A 102 -2.31 18.48 6.03
CA LYS A 102 -3.30 19.56 6.07
C LYS A 102 -4.16 19.51 4.82
N MET A 103 -5.48 19.59 5.00
CA MET A 103 -6.47 19.55 3.90
C MET A 103 -6.33 20.68 2.88
N ALA A 104 -5.66 21.78 3.24
CA ALA A 104 -5.41 22.92 2.35
C ALA A 104 -4.20 22.71 1.41
N ASP A 105 -3.32 21.75 1.71
CA ASP A 105 -2.11 21.49 0.94
C ASP A 105 -2.43 20.56 -0.24
N THR A 106 -3.06 21.12 -1.27
CA THR A 106 -3.40 20.44 -2.54
C THR A 106 -2.21 20.23 -3.48
N ALA A 107 -0.98 20.54 -3.03
CA ALA A 107 0.20 20.52 -3.88
C ALA A 107 0.64 19.09 -4.23
N ALA A 108 0.38 18.70 -5.48
CA ALA A 108 0.89 17.48 -6.09
C ALA A 108 2.44 17.51 -6.11
N GLY A 109 3.07 16.70 -5.25
CA GLY A 109 4.54 16.55 -5.22
C GLY A 109 5.20 16.83 -3.86
N SER A 110 4.44 16.85 -2.78
CA SER A 110 4.98 17.15 -1.45
C SER A 110 6.01 16.11 -0.96
N PRO A 111 6.90 16.48 0.00
CA PRO A 111 7.80 15.57 0.70
C PRO A 111 7.12 14.33 1.32
N SER A 112 5.79 14.34 1.44
CA SER A 112 4.99 13.21 1.92
C SER A 112 5.04 12.01 0.96
N LYS A 113 5.05 12.20 -0.38
CA LYS A 113 5.05 11.05 -1.32
C LYS A 113 6.31 10.19 -1.23
N LEU A 114 7.49 10.82 -1.17
CA LEU A 114 8.75 10.08 -1.02
C LEU A 114 8.79 9.32 0.30
N ARG A 115 8.30 9.94 1.38
CA ARG A 115 8.16 9.31 2.69
C ARG A 115 7.24 8.09 2.62
N GLN A 116 6.07 8.24 2.01
CA GLN A 116 5.10 7.17 1.80
C GLN A 116 5.71 6.00 1.03
N TYR A 117 6.57 6.25 0.04
CA TYR A 117 7.28 5.18 -0.66
C TYR A 117 8.28 4.44 0.24
N CYS A 118 9.11 5.16 1.01
CA CYS A 118 10.07 4.52 1.93
C CYS A 118 9.36 3.72 3.03
N LEU A 119 8.25 4.25 3.55
CA LEU A 119 7.40 3.58 4.53
C LEU A 119 6.75 2.33 3.93
N GLY A 120 6.17 2.46 2.74
CA GLY A 120 5.59 1.33 2.01
C GLY A 120 6.60 0.21 1.76
N ALA A 121 7.82 0.55 1.35
CA ALA A 121 8.88 -0.42 1.15
C ALA A 121 9.24 -1.16 2.46
N GLN A 122 9.32 -0.47 3.59
CA GLN A 122 9.55 -1.11 4.89
C GLN A 122 8.42 -2.05 5.29
N ILE A 123 7.16 -1.63 5.08
CA ILE A 123 5.98 -2.48 5.35
C ILE A 123 6.07 -3.76 4.50
N LEU A 124 6.26 -3.63 3.18
CA LEU A 124 6.31 -4.79 2.29
C LEU A 124 7.49 -5.71 2.59
N SER A 125 8.66 -5.15 2.93
CA SER A 125 9.83 -5.92 3.37
C SER A 125 9.57 -6.67 4.69
N SER A 126 8.89 -6.03 5.65
CA SER A 126 8.51 -6.67 6.92
C SER A 126 7.53 -7.82 6.77
N LEU A 127 6.75 -7.85 5.67
CA LEU A 127 5.86 -8.95 5.31
C LEU A 127 6.61 -10.12 4.66
N GLY A 128 7.93 -10.01 4.46
CA GLY A 128 8.77 -11.02 3.82
C GLY A 128 8.67 -11.03 2.29
N LEU A 129 8.14 -9.97 1.68
CA LEU A 129 8.04 -9.89 0.22
C LEU A 129 9.38 -9.56 -0.42
N SER A 130 9.55 -9.99 -1.67
CA SER A 130 10.74 -9.70 -2.48
C SER A 130 10.37 -9.33 -3.91
N GLN A 131 9.60 -10.16 -4.61
CA GLN A 131 9.09 -9.87 -5.95
C GLN A 131 7.66 -9.36 -5.90
N LEU A 132 7.43 -8.21 -6.52
CA LEU A 132 6.17 -7.48 -6.49
C LEU A 132 5.61 -7.33 -7.89
N GLU A 133 4.32 -7.56 -8.04
CA GLU A 133 3.55 -7.11 -9.18
C GLU A 133 2.66 -5.94 -8.73
N LEU A 134 2.93 -4.75 -9.26
CA LEU A 134 2.28 -3.53 -8.78
C LEU A 134 0.92 -3.34 -9.45
N LEU A 135 -0.13 -3.13 -8.65
CA LEU A 135 -1.46 -2.79 -9.13
C LEU A 135 -1.66 -1.27 -9.10
N SER A 136 -1.49 -0.59 -10.25
CA SER A 136 -1.49 0.87 -10.35
C SER A 136 -2.10 1.40 -11.64
N ASN A 137 -2.90 2.46 -11.52
CA ASN A 137 -3.40 3.26 -12.66
C ASN A 137 -2.57 4.52 -12.92
N SER A 138 -1.62 4.83 -12.04
CA SER A 138 -0.69 5.95 -12.18
C SER A 138 0.65 5.46 -12.74
N PRO A 139 1.45 6.34 -13.37
CA PRO A 139 2.80 6.01 -13.80
C PRO A 139 3.59 5.36 -12.66
N ILE A 140 4.33 4.31 -12.98
CA ILE A 140 5.18 3.62 -12.00
C ILE A 140 6.09 4.67 -11.37
N PRO A 141 6.02 4.86 -10.04
CA PRO A 141 6.89 5.83 -9.40
C PRO A 141 8.35 5.39 -9.59
N LYS A 142 9.25 6.35 -9.86
CA LYS A 142 10.68 6.11 -9.76
C LYS A 142 11.03 5.96 -8.28
N VAL A 143 10.73 4.80 -7.70
CA VAL A 143 11.06 4.49 -6.32
C VAL A 143 12.53 4.11 -6.27
N VAL A 144 13.37 5.11 -5.99
CA VAL A 144 14.81 4.89 -5.79
C VAL A 144 15.01 4.16 -4.46
N GLY A 145 15.76 3.06 -4.47
CA GLY A 145 16.16 2.35 -3.26
C GLY A 145 15.20 1.25 -2.78
N LEU A 146 14.28 0.76 -3.62
CA LEU A 146 13.54 -0.48 -3.31
C LEU A 146 14.50 -1.66 -3.10
N GLU A 147 15.61 -1.71 -3.85
CA GLU A 147 16.64 -2.75 -3.70
C GLU A 147 17.27 -2.75 -2.30
N ALA A 148 17.31 -1.61 -1.61
CA ALA A 148 17.83 -1.52 -0.25
C ALA A 148 16.92 -2.22 0.78
N TYR A 149 15.67 -2.49 0.41
CA TYR A 149 14.69 -3.24 1.21
C TYR A 149 14.51 -4.68 0.73
N GLY A 150 15.32 -5.13 -0.25
CA GLY A 150 15.20 -6.45 -0.86
C GLY A 150 13.98 -6.62 -1.77
N LEU A 151 13.41 -5.51 -2.27
CA LEU A 151 12.20 -5.50 -3.07
C LEU A 151 12.49 -5.20 -4.54
N GLU A 152 11.78 -5.89 -5.43
CA GLU A 152 11.85 -5.74 -6.88
C GLU A 152 10.44 -5.72 -7.47
N ILE A 153 10.14 -4.74 -8.32
CA ILE A 153 8.89 -4.70 -9.10
C ILE A 153 9.16 -5.43 -10.42
N VAL A 154 8.58 -6.63 -10.58
CA VAL A 154 8.78 -7.46 -11.77
C VAL A 154 7.73 -7.20 -12.85
N ALA A 155 6.57 -6.66 -12.48
CA ALA A 155 5.46 -6.36 -13.38
C ALA A 155 4.56 -5.26 -12.83
N THR A 156 3.70 -4.71 -13.69
CA THR A 156 2.65 -3.75 -13.31
C THR A 156 1.37 -4.06 -14.07
N ARG A 157 0.25 -4.13 -13.33
CA ARG A 157 -1.11 -4.30 -13.85
C ARG A 157 -1.95 -3.06 -13.57
N LYS A 158 -2.86 -2.71 -14.48
CA LYS A 158 -3.88 -1.69 -14.19
C LYS A 158 -5.01 -2.30 -13.38
N ILE A 159 -5.68 -1.49 -12.56
CA ILE A 159 -6.81 -1.96 -11.75
C ILE A 159 -7.97 -2.42 -12.64
N ALA A 160 -8.24 -1.68 -13.72
CA ALA A 160 -9.33 -1.98 -14.65
C ALA A 160 -9.14 -3.30 -15.44
N GLU A 161 -7.93 -3.84 -15.51
CA GLU A 161 -7.65 -5.12 -16.18
C GLU A 161 -7.97 -6.33 -15.29
N VAL A 162 -8.24 -6.12 -14.00
CA VAL A 162 -8.41 -7.19 -13.00
C VAL A 162 -9.83 -7.25 -12.42
N SER A 163 -10.53 -6.11 -12.37
CA SER A 163 -11.93 -5.96 -11.94
C SER A 163 -12.94 -6.62 -12.89
#